data_AF-A0AA50HVK6-F1
#
_entry.id   AF-A0AA50HVK6-F1
#
_cell.length_a   1.000
_cell.length_b   1.000
_cell.length_c   1.000
_cell.angle_alpha   90.00
_cell.angle_beta   90.00
_cell.angle_gamma   90.00
#
_symmetry.space_group_name_H-M   'P 1'
#
loop_
_entity.id
_entity.type
_entity.pdbx_description
1 polymer ?
#
loop_
_entity_poly.entity_id
_entity_poly.type
_entity_poly.pdbx_seq_one_letter_code
_entity_poly.pdbx_strand_id
1 'polypeptide(L)'
;MIPDAQGMFFLSAALLFIGLSCNHSKYSKINSVIAIILIIIMSLCKESYIIFIPTLISLKVWLYSDFQKISLWKSIDTNKIFIGVLLAAMFLELTYIVFFLGTSGMGYAGVDNKTLDLFAILRTSKDLLLQSYFLPTIISIVILFVTTRLTHRSLLVTLKKIIPFIILLFISLIPQTLIYTKSGIIAAFYLFPFILISTLLLSEILSLISDSFKWIGILLVSCLSFILIFNQSLLVWDIYSQQSQEKQYINELMDQIEACSEKSDPILVVLNPKIRYEVSDALQKVLRIVKHREQLFIATYGLEGSLFYSDKLADTEAIWSF
;
A
#
# COMPACT_ATOMS: atom_id res chain seq x y z
N MET A 1 6.20 -9.76 12.36
CA MET A 1 4.80 -9.40 12.01
C MET A 1 4.88 -8.65 10.69
N ILE A 2 4.01 -8.93 9.71
CA ILE A 2 4.14 -8.39 8.36
C ILE A 2 3.83 -6.88 8.38
N PRO A 3 4.76 -5.99 7.98
CA PRO A 3 4.56 -4.54 8.03
C PRO A 3 3.30 -4.07 7.30
N ASP A 4 2.94 -4.75 6.20
CA ASP A 4 1.72 -4.46 5.44
C ASP A 4 0.44 -4.69 6.24
N ALA A 5 0.36 -5.75 7.06
CA ALA A 5 -0.83 -6.04 7.87
C ALA A 5 -1.01 -5.00 8.99
N GLN A 6 0.08 -4.55 9.61
CA GLN A 6 0.04 -3.50 10.63
C GLN A 6 -0.39 -2.16 10.01
N GLY A 7 0.23 -1.78 8.88
CA GLY A 7 -0.15 -0.56 8.15
C GLY A 7 -1.62 -0.58 7.72
N MET A 8 -2.13 -1.70 7.22
CA MET A 8 -3.55 -1.87 6.88
C MET A 8 -4.47 -1.69 8.08
N PHE A 9 -4.12 -2.25 9.23
CA PHE A 9 -4.88 -2.08 10.46
C PHE A 9 -4.97 -0.60 10.85
N PHE A 10 -3.83 0.10 10.90
CA PHE A 10 -3.80 1.52 11.24
C PHE A 10 -4.51 2.39 10.20
N LEU A 11 -4.40 2.08 8.91
CA LEU A 11 -5.15 2.73 7.85
C LEU A 11 -6.66 2.59 8.06
N SER A 12 -7.15 1.38 8.33
CA SER A 12 -8.57 1.13 8.55
C SER A 12 -9.12 1.89 9.76
N ALA A 13 -8.36 1.90 10.87
CA ALA A 13 -8.69 2.66 12.06
C ALA A 13 -8.67 4.18 11.78
N ALA A 14 -7.67 4.67 11.05
CA ALA A 14 -7.56 6.07 10.67
C ALA A 14 -8.78 6.52 9.84
N LEU A 15 -9.22 5.72 8.87
CA LEU A 15 -10.40 5.99 8.05
C LEU A 15 -11.68 6.13 8.89
N LEU A 16 -11.85 5.24 9.88
CA LEU A 16 -12.97 5.32 10.82
C LEU A 16 -12.95 6.64 11.61
N PHE A 17 -11.80 7.01 12.18
CA PHE A 17 -11.67 8.25 12.94
C PHE A 17 -11.76 9.51 12.06
N ILE A 18 -11.33 9.47 10.80
CA ILE A 18 -11.59 10.52 9.81
C ILE A 18 -13.10 10.71 9.66
N GLY A 19 -13.86 9.63 9.38
CA GLY A 19 -15.31 9.69 9.25
C GLY A 19 -16.01 10.24 10.50
N LEU A 20 -15.64 9.74 11.68
CA LEU A 20 -16.17 10.21 12.97
C LEU A 20 -15.80 11.67 13.29
N SER A 21 -14.68 12.16 12.76
CA SER A 21 -14.26 13.55 12.94
C SER A 21 -15.06 14.53 12.07
N CYS A 22 -15.58 14.08 10.92
CA CYS A 22 -16.35 14.91 9.99
C CYS A 22 -17.81 15.07 10.41
N ASN A 23 -18.35 14.12 11.17
CA ASN A 23 -19.69 14.21 11.75
C ASN A 23 -19.69 15.24 12.90
N HIS A 24 -20.80 15.97 13.11
CA HIS A 24 -21.01 17.00 14.14
C HIS A 24 -20.99 16.45 15.59
N SER A 25 -20.13 15.49 15.90
CA SER A 25 -19.98 14.94 17.23
C SER A 25 -19.23 15.90 18.14
N LYS A 26 -19.59 15.89 19.42
CA LYS A 26 -18.87 16.56 20.52
C LYS A 26 -17.37 16.21 20.54
N TYR A 27 -16.98 15.09 19.94
CA TYR A 27 -15.63 14.53 19.95
C TYR A 27 -14.86 14.72 18.63
N SER A 28 -15.35 15.54 17.69
CA SER A 28 -14.72 15.76 16.38
C SER A 28 -13.23 16.12 16.45
N LYS A 29 -12.83 16.97 17.41
CA LYS A 29 -11.42 17.33 17.64
C LYS A 29 -10.58 16.15 18.13
N ILE A 30 -11.08 15.38 19.09
CA ILE A 30 -10.38 14.20 19.63
C ILE A 30 -10.22 13.15 18.55
N ASN A 31 -11.28 12.87 17.79
CA ASN A 31 -11.24 11.94 16.67
C ASN A 31 -10.24 12.38 15.59
N SER A 32 -10.13 13.70 15.34
CA SER A 32 -9.11 14.24 14.44
C SER A 32 -7.69 13.99 14.94
N VAL A 33 -7.43 14.17 16.25
CA VAL A 33 -6.11 13.90 16.84
C VAL A 33 -5.76 12.42 16.78
N ILE A 34 -6.71 11.53 17.12
CA ILE A 34 -6.52 10.08 17.02
C ILE A 34 -6.23 9.69 15.57
N ALA A 35 -6.97 10.22 14.60
CA ALA A 35 -6.71 9.98 13.17
C ALA A 35 -5.30 10.42 12.76
N ILE A 36 -4.81 11.58 13.21
CA ILE A 36 -3.44 12.04 12.93
C ILE A 36 -2.42 11.02 13.47
N ILE A 37 -2.56 10.62 14.72
CA ILE A 37 -1.63 9.68 15.36
C ILE A 37 -1.63 8.35 14.60
N LEU A 38 -2.80 7.82 14.25
CA LEU A 38 -2.91 6.56 13.50
C LEU A 38 -2.29 6.66 12.10
N ILE A 39 -2.42 7.79 11.40
CA ILE A 39 -1.82 7.99 10.08
C ILE A 39 -0.29 8.06 10.17
N ILE A 40 0.24 8.71 11.20
CA ILE A 40 1.70 8.76 11.43
C ILE A 40 2.22 7.36 11.78
N ILE A 41 1.52 6.59 12.61
CA ILE A 41 1.93 5.21 12.91
C ILE A 41 1.86 4.34 11.64
N MET A 42 0.82 4.53 10.81
CA MET A 42 0.67 3.85 9.53
C MET A 42 1.83 4.16 8.57
N SER A 43 2.24 5.43 8.45
CA SER A 43 3.34 5.83 7.55
C SER A 43 4.68 5.23 7.99
N LEU A 44 4.91 5.14 9.31
CA LEU A 44 6.08 4.49 9.89
C LEU A 44 6.12 2.97 9.68
N CYS A 45 5.02 2.32 9.29
CA CYS A 45 5.03 0.87 9.01
C CYS A 45 5.74 0.52 7.70
N LYS A 46 5.58 1.35 6.65
CA LYS A 46 6.16 1.10 5.32
C LYS A 46 6.17 2.38 4.49
N GLU A 47 7.22 2.57 3.70
CA GLU A 47 7.41 3.75 2.84
C GLU A 47 6.23 4.00 1.89
N SER A 48 5.57 2.95 1.41
CA SER A 48 4.39 3.04 0.55
C SER A 48 3.23 3.80 1.20
N TYR A 49 3.13 3.80 2.53
CA TYR A 49 2.07 4.50 3.27
C TYR A 49 2.33 6.00 3.41
N ILE A 50 3.60 6.45 3.37
CA ILE A 50 3.98 7.88 3.36
C ILE A 50 3.33 8.56 2.16
N ILE A 51 3.41 7.91 0.99
CA ILE A 51 2.89 8.39 -0.28
C ILE A 51 1.34 8.46 -0.28
N PHE A 52 0.69 7.75 0.65
CA PHE A 52 -0.77 7.72 0.77
C PHE A 52 -1.33 8.84 1.66
N ILE A 53 -0.48 9.55 2.42
CA ILE A 53 -0.89 10.67 3.29
C ILE A 53 -1.68 11.75 2.53
N PRO A 54 -1.27 12.22 1.33
CA PRO A 54 -2.03 13.20 0.56
C PRO A 54 -3.46 12.73 0.25
N THR A 55 -3.66 11.45 -0.05
CA THR A 55 -4.99 10.88 -0.30
C THR A 55 -5.88 10.96 0.94
N LEU A 56 -5.34 10.66 2.12
CA LEU A 56 -6.09 10.75 3.38
C LEU A 56 -6.43 12.20 3.77
N ILE A 57 -5.52 13.13 3.50
CA ILE A 57 -5.77 14.57 3.65
C ILE A 57 -6.92 15.00 2.74
N SER A 58 -6.85 14.68 1.45
CA SER A 58 -7.88 15.02 0.48
C SER A 58 -9.22 14.40 0.84
N LEU A 59 -9.22 13.14 1.32
CA LEU A 59 -10.41 12.44 1.78
C LEU A 59 -11.07 13.17 2.95
N LYS A 60 -10.29 13.57 3.97
CA LYS A 60 -10.83 14.32 5.10
C LYS A 60 -11.42 15.66 4.68
N VAL A 61 -10.69 16.43 3.88
CA VAL A 61 -11.14 17.75 3.42
C VAL A 61 -12.45 17.63 2.64
N TRP A 62 -12.55 16.63 1.76
CA TRP A 62 -13.75 16.39 0.99
C TRP A 62 -14.92 15.93 1.89
N LEU A 63 -14.73 14.91 2.73
CA LEU A 63 -15.76 14.42 3.65
C LEU A 63 -16.26 15.54 4.56
N TYR A 64 -15.35 16.35 5.12
CA TYR A 64 -15.74 17.47 5.98
C TYR A 64 -16.57 18.50 5.21
N SER A 65 -16.19 18.83 3.97
CA SER A 65 -16.96 19.72 3.10
C SER A 65 -18.37 19.19 2.82
N ASP A 66 -18.50 17.89 2.53
CA ASP A 66 -19.79 17.27 2.24
C ASP A 66 -20.69 17.14 3.47
N PHE A 67 -20.17 16.70 4.62
CA PHE A 67 -20.95 16.56 5.86
C PHE A 67 -21.42 17.92 6.39
N GLN A 68 -20.55 18.94 6.32
CA GLN A 68 -20.82 20.27 6.87
C GLN A 68 -21.50 21.22 5.88
N LYS A 69 -21.67 20.79 4.62
CA LYS A 69 -22.21 21.60 3.51
C LYS A 69 -21.52 22.96 3.36
N ILE A 70 -20.20 22.97 3.54
CA ILE A 70 -19.34 24.14 3.35
C ILE A 70 -18.49 24.01 2.09
N SER A 71 -17.95 25.12 1.59
CA SER A 71 -17.00 25.10 0.46
C SER A 71 -15.71 24.36 0.81
N LEU A 72 -15.06 23.76 -0.21
CA LEU A 72 -13.78 23.07 -0.05
C LEU A 72 -12.68 23.97 0.55
N TRP A 73 -12.62 25.23 0.12
CA TRP A 73 -11.67 26.21 0.67
C TRP A 73 -11.85 26.43 2.16
N LYS A 74 -13.10 26.56 2.63
CA LYS A 74 -13.40 26.69 4.06
C LYS A 74 -13.09 25.38 4.81
N SER A 75 -13.30 24.23 4.18
CA SER A 75 -12.91 22.93 4.74
C SER A 75 -11.39 22.82 4.95
N ILE A 76 -10.59 23.31 3.98
CA ILE A 76 -9.13 23.36 4.10
C ILE A 76 -8.71 24.23 5.28
N ASP A 77 -9.22 25.46 5.38
CA ASP A 77 -8.87 26.37 6.49
C ASP A 77 -9.27 25.80 7.86
N THR A 78 -10.45 25.18 7.94
CA THR A 78 -10.93 24.54 9.18
C THR A 78 -10.06 23.35 9.59
N ASN A 79 -9.52 22.61 8.63
CA ASN A 79 -8.70 21.41 8.86
C ASN A 79 -7.19 21.67 8.76
N LYS A 80 -6.75 22.93 8.77
CA LYS A 80 -5.33 23.29 8.55
C LYS A 80 -4.34 22.62 9.49
N ILE A 81 -4.72 22.34 10.73
CA ILE A 81 -3.86 21.62 11.69
C ILE A 81 -3.67 20.17 11.25
N PHE A 82 -4.77 19.50 10.87
CA PHE A 82 -4.70 18.12 10.38
C PHE A 82 -3.83 18.03 9.11
N ILE A 83 -4.04 18.97 8.18
CA ILE A 83 -3.26 19.05 6.94
C ILE A 83 -1.78 19.31 7.25
N GLY A 84 -1.50 20.36 8.05
CA GLY A 84 -0.15 20.81 8.35
C GLY A 84 0.68 19.75 9.08
N VAL A 85 0.10 19.08 10.08
CA VAL A 85 0.80 18.04 10.84
C VAL A 85 1.13 16.84 9.95
N LEU A 86 0.19 16.38 9.13
CA LEU A 86 0.41 15.22 8.27
C LEU A 86 1.39 15.51 7.13
N LEU A 87 1.32 16.70 6.52
CA LEU A 87 2.32 17.11 5.54
C LEU A 87 3.71 17.23 6.18
N ALA A 88 3.80 17.82 7.37
CA ALA A 88 5.07 17.90 8.10
C ALA A 88 5.64 16.51 8.41
N ALA A 89 4.81 15.57 8.88
CA ALA A 89 5.23 14.19 9.10
C ALA A 89 5.73 13.53 7.82
N MET A 90 4.96 13.62 6.73
CA MET A 90 5.35 13.11 5.41
C MET A 90 6.71 13.66 4.95
N PHE A 91 6.91 14.98 5.02
CA PHE A 91 8.18 15.58 4.60
C PHE A 91 9.34 15.22 5.53
N LEU A 92 9.12 15.12 6.84
CA LEU A 92 10.15 14.68 7.79
C LEU A 92 10.56 13.24 7.51
N GLU A 93 9.60 12.34 7.27
CA GLU A 93 9.88 10.94 6.93
C GLU A 93 10.63 10.83 5.59
N LEU A 94 10.20 11.55 4.55
CA LEU A 94 10.91 11.57 3.27
C LEU A 94 12.32 12.15 3.39
N THR A 95 12.50 13.21 4.17
CA THR A 95 13.82 13.81 4.44
C THR A 95 14.71 12.82 5.18
N TYR A 96 14.16 12.12 6.18
CA TYR A 96 14.89 11.07 6.90
C TYR A 96 15.36 9.94 5.96
N ILE A 97 14.48 9.47 5.08
CA ILE A 97 14.81 8.44 4.09
C ILE A 97 15.93 8.92 3.16
N VAL A 98 15.81 10.13 2.60
CA VAL A 98 16.78 10.64 1.63
C VAL A 98 18.15 10.91 2.25
N PHE A 99 18.20 11.52 3.43
CA PHE A 99 19.46 12.03 4.01
C PHE A 99 20.12 11.09 5.04
N PHE A 100 19.35 10.24 5.73
CA PHE A 100 19.90 9.41 6.82
C PHE A 100 19.93 7.92 6.50
N LEU A 101 18.90 7.39 5.84
CA LEU A 101 18.89 5.99 5.37
C LEU A 101 19.74 5.83 4.10
N GLY A 102 19.76 6.85 3.26
CA GLY A 102 20.49 6.87 2.01
C GLY A 102 19.78 6.08 0.91
N THR A 103 19.59 6.69 -0.25
CA THR A 103 18.98 6.07 -1.43
C THR A 103 20.02 5.40 -2.33
N SER A 104 21.03 4.74 -1.75
CA SER A 104 22.27 4.28 -2.39
C SER A 104 22.06 3.17 -3.43
N GLY A 105 21.30 3.45 -4.49
CA GLY A 105 21.03 2.60 -5.65
C GLY A 105 20.21 1.33 -5.38
N MET A 106 20.16 0.87 -4.13
CA MET A 106 19.61 -0.42 -3.68
C MET A 106 18.12 -0.37 -3.29
N GLY A 107 17.38 0.67 -3.67
CA GLY A 107 15.93 0.74 -3.46
C GLY A 107 15.15 0.06 -4.60
N TYR A 108 14.18 -0.80 -4.24
CA TYR A 108 13.16 -1.35 -5.14
C TYR A 108 12.30 -0.21 -5.72
N ALA A 109 11.87 0.73 -4.87
CA ALA A 109 11.15 1.94 -5.24
C ALA A 109 12.10 3.15 -5.37
N GLY A 110 11.85 4.08 -6.30
CA GLY A 110 12.63 5.33 -6.38
C GLY A 110 12.57 6.08 -7.71
N VAL A 111 13.16 7.28 -7.72
CA VAL A 111 13.29 8.14 -8.91
C VAL A 111 14.64 7.88 -9.60
N ASP A 112 14.60 7.37 -10.83
CA ASP A 112 15.75 7.21 -11.71
C ASP A 112 15.46 7.73 -13.12
N ASN A 113 16.40 7.55 -14.05
CA ASN A 113 16.24 7.99 -15.44
C ASN A 113 15.06 7.31 -16.18
N LYS A 114 14.52 6.19 -15.66
CA LYS A 114 13.35 5.49 -16.19
C LYS A 114 12.04 5.94 -15.54
N THR A 115 12.07 6.62 -14.40
CA THR A 115 10.86 7.12 -13.71
C THR A 115 10.06 8.12 -14.54
N LEU A 116 10.71 8.85 -15.46
CA LEU A 116 10.06 9.74 -16.40
C LEU A 116 9.95 9.17 -17.82
N ASP A 117 10.35 7.92 -18.04
CA ASP A 117 10.17 7.26 -19.32
C ASP A 117 8.69 6.92 -19.53
N LEU A 118 8.09 7.53 -20.55
CA LEU A 118 6.68 7.34 -20.89
C LEU A 118 6.33 5.86 -21.11
N PHE A 119 7.22 5.08 -21.73
CA PHE A 119 6.96 3.67 -21.99
C PHE A 119 6.96 2.85 -20.71
N ALA A 120 7.89 3.14 -19.80
CA ALA A 120 7.94 2.52 -18.49
C ALA A 120 6.68 2.89 -17.67
N ILE A 121 6.26 4.15 -17.67
CA ILE A 121 5.02 4.61 -17.01
C ILE A 121 3.79 3.89 -17.58
N LEU A 122 3.69 3.77 -18.91
CA LEU A 122 2.56 3.10 -19.56
C LEU A 122 2.52 1.60 -19.23
N ARG A 123 3.67 0.93 -19.22
CA ARG A 123 3.78 -0.48 -18.83
C ARG A 123 3.36 -0.67 -17.37
N THR A 124 3.93 0.11 -16.46
CA THR A 124 3.59 0.08 -15.03
C THR A 124 2.12 0.40 -14.79
N SER A 125 1.54 1.37 -15.53
CA SER A 125 0.11 1.67 -15.47
C SER A 125 -0.76 0.50 -15.94
N LYS A 126 -0.38 -0.16 -17.04
CA LYS A 126 -1.07 -1.35 -17.53
C LYS A 126 -1.01 -2.48 -16.50
N ASP A 127 0.19 -2.74 -15.95
CA ASP A 127 0.39 -3.77 -14.94
C ASP A 127 -0.43 -3.44 -13.69
N LEU A 128 -0.42 -2.19 -13.22
CA LEU A 128 -1.27 -1.71 -12.13
C LEU A 128 -2.75 -1.96 -12.42
N LEU A 129 -3.26 -1.63 -13.61
CA LEU A 129 -4.67 -1.83 -13.95
C LEU A 129 -5.05 -3.32 -14.04
N LEU A 130 -4.17 -4.17 -14.56
CA LEU A 130 -4.41 -5.62 -14.69
C LEU A 130 -4.29 -6.36 -13.37
N GLN A 131 -3.34 -5.95 -12.52
CA GLN A 131 -2.99 -6.61 -11.27
C GLN A 131 -3.79 -6.08 -10.06
N SER A 132 -4.52 -4.98 -10.23
CA SER A 132 -5.31 -4.36 -9.16
C SER A 132 -6.80 -4.75 -9.17
N TYR A 133 -7.51 -4.33 -8.13
CA TYR A 133 -8.99 -4.33 -8.07
C TYR A 133 -9.63 -3.27 -8.99
N PHE A 134 -9.04 -3.01 -10.16
CA PHE A 134 -9.63 -2.14 -11.17
C PHE A 134 -11.01 -2.64 -11.62
N LEU A 135 -11.15 -3.95 -11.84
CA LEU A 135 -12.41 -4.56 -12.27
C LEU A 135 -13.54 -4.33 -11.24
N PRO A 136 -13.38 -4.59 -9.93
CA PRO A 136 -14.36 -4.20 -8.91
C PRO A 136 -14.69 -2.70 -8.87
N THR A 137 -13.71 -1.83 -9.14
CA THR A 137 -13.95 -0.38 -9.20
C THR A 137 -14.88 -0.05 -10.37
N ILE A 138 -14.64 -0.65 -11.55
CA ILE A 138 -15.50 -0.48 -12.73
C ILE A 138 -16.89 -1.06 -12.50
N ILE A 139 -16.98 -2.27 -11.91
CA ILE A 139 -18.27 -2.89 -11.56
C ILE A 139 -19.04 -1.98 -10.59
N SER A 140 -18.37 -1.41 -9.59
CA SER A 140 -18.99 -0.47 -8.64
C SER A 140 -19.52 0.78 -9.34
N ILE A 141 -18.76 1.35 -10.29
CA ILE A 141 -19.22 2.50 -11.09
C ILE A 141 -20.46 2.12 -11.91
N VAL A 142 -20.45 0.96 -12.58
CA VAL A 142 -21.59 0.48 -13.38
C VAL A 142 -22.83 0.30 -12.50
N ILE A 143 -22.69 -0.36 -11.35
CA ILE A 143 -23.79 -0.57 -10.39
C ILE A 143 -24.32 0.78 -9.89
N LEU A 144 -23.46 1.75 -9.61
CA LEU A 144 -23.85 3.09 -9.19
C LEU A 144 -24.70 3.80 -10.26
N PHE A 145 -24.33 3.70 -11.54
CA PHE A 145 -25.12 4.26 -12.64
C PHE A 145 -26.47 3.57 -12.81
N VAL A 146 -26.49 2.23 -12.76
CA VAL A 146 -27.74 1.45 -12.84
C VAL A 146 -28.66 1.81 -11.69
N THR A 147 -28.13 1.85 -10.47
CA THR A 147 -28.86 2.23 -9.25
C THR A 147 -29.41 3.65 -9.34
N THR A 148 -28.64 4.60 -9.86
CA THR A 148 -29.10 5.98 -10.06
C THR A 148 -30.28 6.04 -11.01
N ARG A 149 -30.24 5.26 -12.11
CA ARG A 149 -31.35 5.18 -13.06
C ARG A 149 -32.60 4.54 -12.44
N LEU A 150 -32.45 3.45 -11.70
CA LEU A 150 -33.54 2.75 -11.03
C LEU A 150 -34.21 3.59 -9.93
N THR A 151 -33.45 4.44 -9.25
CA THR A 151 -33.97 5.35 -8.21
C THR A 151 -34.50 6.67 -8.77
N HIS A 152 -34.55 6.81 -10.11
CA HIS A 152 -34.97 8.03 -10.82
C HIS A 152 -34.22 9.31 -10.38
N ARG A 153 -33.02 9.17 -9.80
CA ARG A 153 -32.17 10.32 -9.43
C ARG A 153 -31.48 10.88 -10.68
N SER A 154 -31.17 12.18 -10.64
CA SER A 154 -30.46 12.84 -11.73
C SER A 154 -29.04 12.30 -11.88
N LEU A 155 -28.70 11.81 -13.07
CA LEU A 155 -27.34 11.37 -13.41
C LEU A 155 -26.29 12.46 -13.15
N LEU A 156 -26.64 13.72 -13.40
CA LEU A 156 -25.71 14.83 -13.22
C LEU A 156 -25.37 15.04 -11.74
N VAL A 157 -26.33 14.80 -10.85
CA VAL A 157 -26.11 14.83 -9.40
C VAL A 157 -25.20 13.68 -8.96
N THR A 158 -25.43 12.46 -9.47
CA THR A 158 -24.55 11.31 -9.18
C THR A 158 -23.14 11.55 -9.72
N LEU A 159 -22.98 12.06 -10.94
CA LEU A 159 -21.67 12.37 -11.52
C LEU A 159 -20.90 13.36 -10.64
N LYS A 160 -21.56 14.41 -10.15
CA LYS A 160 -20.94 15.37 -9.21
C LYS A 160 -20.44 14.71 -7.91
N LYS A 161 -21.12 13.66 -7.45
CA LYS A 161 -20.70 12.88 -6.28
C LYS A 161 -19.54 11.91 -6.55
N ILE A 162 -19.39 11.45 -7.80
CA ILE A 162 -18.30 10.54 -8.19
C ILE A 162 -16.98 11.28 -8.43
N ILE A 163 -17.03 12.54 -8.90
CA ILE A 163 -15.82 13.35 -9.19
C ILE A 163 -14.78 13.32 -8.06
N PRO A 164 -15.16 13.52 -6.78
CA PRO A 164 -14.22 13.41 -5.65
C PRO A 164 -13.52 12.05 -5.56
N PHE A 165 -14.21 10.94 -5.84
CA PHE A 165 -13.62 9.60 -5.83
C PHE A 165 -12.59 9.44 -6.95
N ILE A 166 -12.88 9.97 -8.13
CA ILE A 166 -11.94 9.97 -9.26
C ILE A 166 -10.70 10.80 -8.91
N ILE A 167 -10.88 11.98 -8.32
CA ILE A 167 -9.76 12.82 -7.88
C ILE A 167 -8.91 12.09 -6.84
N LEU A 168 -9.53 11.49 -5.83
CA LEU A 168 -8.83 10.70 -4.80
C LEU A 168 -8.05 9.54 -5.41
N LEU A 169 -8.64 8.84 -6.39
CA LEU A 169 -7.98 7.77 -7.13
C LEU A 169 -6.70 8.29 -7.79
N PHE A 170 -6.78 9.40 -8.54
CA PHE A 170 -5.60 9.96 -9.21
C PHE A 170 -4.53 10.47 -8.25
N ILE A 171 -4.92 11.11 -7.14
CA ILE A 171 -3.98 11.58 -6.10
C ILE A 171 -3.19 10.40 -5.51
N SER A 172 -3.82 9.24 -5.35
CA SER A 172 -3.12 8.03 -4.90
C SER A 172 -2.35 7.30 -6.00
N LEU A 173 -2.91 7.20 -7.21
CA LEU A 173 -2.34 6.40 -8.29
C LEU A 173 -1.10 7.03 -8.91
N ILE A 174 -1.09 8.35 -9.10
CA ILE A 174 0.02 9.00 -9.80
C ILE A 174 1.34 8.81 -9.02
N PRO A 175 1.42 9.15 -7.72
CA PRO A 175 2.66 8.96 -6.97
C PRO A 175 3.08 7.49 -6.90
N GLN A 176 2.11 6.58 -6.76
CA GLN A 176 2.38 5.14 -6.69
C GLN A 176 2.96 4.63 -8.01
N THR A 177 2.35 4.94 -9.15
CA THR A 177 2.84 4.53 -10.47
C THR A 177 4.24 5.07 -10.76
N LEU A 178 4.52 6.32 -10.39
CA LEU A 178 5.83 6.96 -10.60
C LEU A 178 6.94 6.32 -9.75
N ILE A 179 6.63 5.95 -8.51
CA ILE A 179 7.64 5.39 -7.60
C ILE A 179 7.93 3.92 -7.94
N TYR A 180 6.93 3.18 -8.45
CA TYR A 180 7.06 1.77 -8.84
C TYR A 180 7.38 1.58 -10.32
N THR A 181 7.70 2.63 -11.07
CA THR A 181 8.11 2.50 -12.47
C THR A 181 9.42 1.72 -12.62
N LYS A 182 10.31 1.85 -11.62
CA LYS A 182 11.61 1.16 -11.58
C LYS A 182 11.51 -0.34 -11.30
N SER A 183 10.68 -0.73 -10.33
CA SER A 183 10.56 -2.10 -9.86
C SER A 183 9.46 -2.93 -10.52
N GLY A 184 8.53 -2.28 -11.21
CA GLY A 184 7.25 -2.89 -11.55
C GLY A 184 6.32 -3.01 -10.32
N ILE A 185 5.13 -3.54 -10.57
CA ILE A 185 4.04 -3.67 -9.59
C ILE A 185 3.71 -5.14 -9.42
N ILE A 186 3.78 -5.61 -8.19
CA ILE A 186 3.31 -6.94 -7.79
C ILE A 186 1.89 -6.79 -7.24
N ALA A 187 0.91 -7.48 -7.85
CA ALA A 187 -0.52 -7.44 -7.50
C ALA A 187 -0.79 -7.37 -6.00
N ALA A 188 -0.11 -8.22 -5.21
CA ALA A 188 -0.47 -8.43 -3.81
C ALA A 188 -0.22 -7.22 -2.87
N PHE A 189 0.67 -6.29 -3.23
CA PHE A 189 1.18 -5.29 -2.28
C PHE A 189 0.74 -3.85 -2.56
N TYR A 190 0.00 -3.59 -3.64
CA TYR A 190 -0.20 -2.24 -4.18
C TYR A 190 -1.67 -1.87 -4.42
N LEU A 191 -2.59 -2.54 -3.70
CA LEU A 191 -4.03 -2.57 -3.98
C LEU A 191 -4.83 -1.41 -3.39
N PHE A 192 -4.22 -0.60 -2.51
CA PHE A 192 -4.92 0.32 -1.61
C PHE A 192 -5.83 1.34 -2.29
N PRO A 193 -5.41 2.03 -3.37
CA PRO A 193 -6.26 3.03 -4.03
C PRO A 193 -7.59 2.45 -4.49
N PHE A 194 -7.56 1.30 -5.16
CA PHE A 194 -8.76 0.71 -5.74
C PHE A 194 -9.68 0.12 -4.67
N ILE A 195 -9.13 -0.46 -3.60
CA ILE A 195 -9.94 -0.94 -2.47
C ILE A 195 -10.64 0.24 -1.79
N LEU A 196 -9.91 1.31 -1.46
CA LEU A 196 -10.47 2.50 -0.83
C LEU A 196 -11.58 3.12 -1.70
N ILE A 197 -11.33 3.29 -2.99
CA ILE A 197 -12.33 3.88 -3.90
C ILE A 197 -13.52 2.96 -4.11
N SER A 198 -13.30 1.64 -4.27
CA SER A 198 -14.39 0.67 -4.39
C SER A 198 -15.28 0.66 -3.16
N THR A 199 -14.70 0.73 -1.95
CA THR A 199 -15.47 0.76 -0.69
C THR A 199 -16.24 2.07 -0.50
N LEU A 200 -15.68 3.22 -0.91
CA LEU A 200 -16.40 4.49 -0.91
C LEU A 200 -17.57 4.49 -1.92
N LEU A 201 -17.36 3.98 -3.13
CA LEU A 201 -18.42 3.80 -4.13
C LEU A 201 -19.52 2.86 -3.62
N LEU A 202 -19.14 1.78 -2.94
CA LEU A 202 -20.07 0.85 -2.31
C LEU A 202 -20.94 1.53 -1.24
N SER A 203 -20.33 2.38 -0.41
CA SER A 203 -21.05 3.18 0.58
C SER A 203 -22.05 4.13 -0.07
N GLU A 204 -21.70 4.76 -1.20
CA GLU A 204 -22.63 5.63 -1.93
C GLU A 204 -23.79 4.83 -2.53
N ILE A 205 -23.51 3.65 -3.12
CA ILE A 205 -24.54 2.72 -3.62
C ILE A 205 -25.52 2.35 -2.49
N LEU A 206 -25.01 2.01 -1.30
CA LEU A 206 -25.83 1.72 -0.13
C LEU A 206 -26.75 2.89 0.25
N SER A 207 -26.20 4.11 0.26
CA SER A 207 -26.97 5.32 0.58
C SER A 207 -28.07 5.64 -0.44
N LEU A 208 -27.91 5.18 -1.69
CA LEU A 208 -28.91 5.35 -2.74
C LEU A 208 -30.02 4.30 -2.63
N ILE A 209 -29.68 3.09 -2.21
CA ILE A 209 -30.61 1.95 -2.20
C ILE A 209 -31.37 1.83 -0.87
N SER A 210 -30.81 2.34 0.24
CA SER A 210 -31.45 2.28 1.57
C SER A 210 -32.89 2.79 1.57
N ASP A 211 -33.19 3.75 0.70
CA ASP A 211 -34.48 4.45 0.66
C ASP A 211 -35.50 3.77 -0.26
N SER A 212 -35.07 2.90 -1.18
CA SER A 212 -35.96 2.39 -2.25
C SER A 212 -35.97 0.87 -2.41
N PHE A 213 -34.85 0.16 -2.24
CA PHE A 213 -34.76 -1.28 -2.50
C PHE A 213 -33.76 -2.00 -1.57
N LYS A 214 -33.95 -1.85 -0.26
CA LYS A 214 -33.01 -2.30 0.78
C LYS A 214 -32.43 -3.70 0.55
N TRP A 215 -33.24 -4.70 0.19
CA TRP A 215 -32.80 -6.08 -0.01
C TRP A 215 -31.91 -6.26 -1.24
N ILE A 216 -32.24 -5.59 -2.35
CA ILE A 216 -31.41 -5.62 -3.57
C ILE A 216 -30.07 -4.94 -3.32
N GLY A 217 -30.08 -3.84 -2.54
CA GLY A 217 -28.86 -3.17 -2.12
C GLY A 217 -27.96 -4.04 -1.26
N ILE A 218 -28.53 -4.71 -0.25
CA ILE A 218 -27.80 -5.67 0.58
C ILE A 218 -27.20 -6.79 -0.27
N LEU A 219 -27.95 -7.34 -1.22
CA LEU A 219 -27.47 -8.40 -2.12
C LEU A 219 -26.30 -7.91 -2.99
N LEU A 220 -26.47 -6.78 -3.68
CA LEU A 220 -25.43 -6.19 -4.54
C LEU A 220 -24.16 -5.88 -3.75
N VAL A 221 -24.32 -5.37 -2.53
CA VAL A 221 -23.21 -5.01 -1.67
C VAL A 221 -22.51 -6.24 -1.12
N SER A 222 -23.26 -7.27 -0.76
CA SER A 222 -22.70 -8.56 -0.33
C SER A 222 -21.93 -9.21 -1.47
N CYS A 223 -22.45 -9.18 -2.69
CA CYS A 223 -21.75 -9.68 -3.88
C CYS A 223 -20.47 -8.88 -4.17
N LEU A 224 -20.52 -7.54 -4.14
CA LEU A 224 -19.33 -6.69 -4.33
C LEU A 224 -18.29 -6.92 -3.24
N SER A 225 -18.72 -7.05 -1.98
CA SER A 225 -17.82 -7.34 -0.85
C SER A 225 -17.18 -8.73 -1.01
N PHE A 226 -17.99 -9.73 -1.42
CA PHE A 226 -17.50 -11.07 -1.72
C PHE A 226 -16.46 -11.03 -2.84
N ILE A 227 -16.74 -10.33 -3.94
CA ILE A 227 -15.76 -10.14 -5.03
C ILE A 227 -14.50 -9.46 -4.50
N LEU A 228 -14.59 -8.36 -3.75
CA LEU A 228 -13.42 -7.67 -3.21
C LEU A 228 -12.56 -8.57 -2.30
N ILE A 229 -13.18 -9.39 -1.46
CA ILE A 229 -12.48 -10.29 -0.55
C ILE A 229 -11.87 -11.48 -1.31
N PHE A 230 -12.62 -12.11 -2.21
CA PHE A 230 -12.23 -13.39 -2.81
C PHE A 230 -11.51 -13.27 -4.17
N ASN A 231 -11.58 -12.12 -4.86
CA ASN A 231 -11.02 -11.95 -6.22
C ASN A 231 -9.51 -12.22 -6.31
N GLN A 232 -8.76 -12.06 -5.22
CA GLN A 232 -7.33 -12.38 -5.18
C GLN A 232 -6.98 -13.48 -4.16
N SER A 233 -7.98 -14.17 -3.60
CA SER A 233 -7.76 -15.14 -2.53
C SER A 233 -6.81 -16.28 -2.92
N LEU A 234 -6.92 -16.80 -4.15
CA LEU A 234 -6.02 -17.83 -4.68
C LEU A 234 -4.58 -17.34 -4.78
N LEU A 235 -4.37 -16.17 -5.40
CA LEU A 235 -3.03 -15.58 -5.53
C LEU A 235 -2.40 -15.29 -4.16
N VAL A 236 -3.20 -14.75 -3.24
CA VAL A 236 -2.77 -14.44 -1.87
C VAL A 236 -2.43 -15.73 -1.12
N TRP A 237 -3.23 -16.79 -1.30
CA TRP A 237 -2.95 -18.11 -0.72
C TRP A 237 -1.65 -18.70 -1.26
N ASP A 238 -1.42 -18.63 -2.58
CA ASP A 238 -0.19 -19.11 -3.19
C ASP A 238 1.03 -18.37 -2.64
N ILE A 239 0.98 -17.04 -2.56
CA ILE A 239 2.06 -16.22 -1.99
C ILE A 239 2.31 -16.57 -0.52
N TYR A 240 1.27 -16.66 0.30
CA TYR A 240 1.44 -16.99 1.72
C TYR A 240 1.88 -18.45 1.94
N SER A 241 1.45 -19.38 1.10
CA SER A 241 1.89 -20.77 1.17
C SER A 241 3.37 -20.89 0.81
N GLN A 242 3.81 -20.19 -0.25
CA GLN A 242 5.22 -20.10 -0.61
C GLN A 242 6.05 -19.45 0.51
N GLN A 243 5.59 -18.32 1.07
CA GLN A 243 6.27 -17.68 2.21
C GLN A 243 6.33 -18.59 3.44
N SER A 244 5.31 -19.44 3.67
CA SER A 244 5.32 -20.42 4.76
C SER A 244 6.35 -21.52 4.53
N GLN A 245 6.50 -22.01 3.29
CA GLN A 245 7.51 -22.98 2.92
C GLN A 245 8.92 -22.38 3.05
N GLU A 246 9.13 -21.17 2.53
CA GLU A 246 10.39 -20.42 2.67
C GLU A 246 10.74 -20.21 4.15
N LYS A 247 9.76 -19.89 5.00
CA LYS A 247 9.96 -19.76 6.44
C LYS A 247 10.43 -21.08 7.07
N GLN A 248 9.81 -22.20 6.71
CA GLN A 248 10.20 -23.51 7.24
C GLN A 248 11.65 -23.81 6.86
N TYR A 249 12.00 -23.60 5.60
CA TYR A 249 13.36 -23.81 5.09
C TYR A 249 14.39 -22.94 5.81
N ILE A 250 14.12 -21.64 5.98
CA ILE A 250 15.04 -20.74 6.70
C ILE A 250 15.22 -21.20 8.15
N ASN A 251 14.16 -21.65 8.81
CA ASN A 251 14.28 -22.21 10.16
C ASN A 251 15.12 -23.48 10.19
N GLU A 252 14.93 -24.40 9.24
CA GLU A 252 15.74 -25.62 9.13
C GLU A 252 17.21 -25.29 8.87
N LEU A 253 17.50 -24.31 8.01
CA LEU A 253 18.86 -23.80 7.79
C LEU A 253 19.46 -23.23 9.08
N MET A 254 18.69 -22.45 9.85
CA MET A 254 19.14 -21.92 11.15
C MET A 254 19.46 -23.05 12.14
N ASP A 255 18.60 -24.07 12.21
CA ASP A 255 18.78 -25.21 13.10
C ASP A 255 20.00 -26.06 12.69
N GLN A 256 20.23 -26.21 11.38
CA GLN A 256 21.43 -26.89 10.87
C GLN A 256 22.72 -26.10 11.16
N ILE A 257 22.71 -24.78 10.99
CA ILE A 257 23.84 -23.94 11.39
C ILE A 257 24.12 -24.13 12.88
N GLU A 258 23.08 -24.19 13.71
CA GLU A 258 23.22 -24.38 15.15
C GLU A 258 23.75 -25.76 15.52
N ALA A 259 23.34 -26.81 14.81
CA ALA A 259 23.79 -28.18 15.03
C ALA A 259 25.20 -28.46 14.51
N CYS A 260 25.61 -27.81 13.41
CA CYS A 260 26.83 -28.13 12.68
C CYS A 260 28.00 -27.16 12.94
N SER A 261 27.80 -26.09 13.70
CA SER A 261 28.86 -25.11 14.01
C SER A 261 28.78 -24.60 15.44
N GLU A 262 29.94 -24.38 16.05
CA GLU A 262 30.06 -23.74 17.37
C GLU A 262 29.94 -22.22 17.26
N LYS A 263 29.53 -21.54 18.34
CA LYS A 263 29.29 -20.08 18.32
C LYS A 263 30.50 -19.25 17.88
N SER A 264 31.70 -19.78 18.10
CA SER A 264 32.97 -19.19 17.70
C SER A 264 33.34 -19.41 16.23
N ASP A 265 32.65 -20.32 15.54
CA ASP A 265 33.00 -20.66 14.16
C ASP A 265 32.63 -19.51 13.20
N PRO A 266 33.52 -19.19 12.24
CA PRO A 266 33.22 -18.17 11.24
C PRO A 266 32.18 -18.70 10.26
N ILE A 267 31.09 -17.94 10.09
CA ILE A 267 30.03 -18.24 9.13
C ILE A 267 30.16 -17.27 7.96
N LEU A 268 30.33 -17.81 6.74
CA LEU A 268 30.29 -17.03 5.50
C LEU A 268 28.95 -17.20 4.81
N VAL A 269 28.22 -16.09 4.67
CA VAL A 269 26.97 -16.04 3.91
C VAL A 269 27.26 -15.46 2.52
N VAL A 270 26.99 -16.23 1.47
CA VAL A 270 27.14 -15.80 0.08
C VAL A 270 25.77 -15.56 -0.54
N LEU A 271 25.47 -14.33 -0.93
CA LEU A 271 24.15 -13.96 -1.48
C LEU A 271 24.22 -12.78 -2.46
N ASN A 272 23.18 -12.65 -3.30
CA ASN A 272 22.96 -11.48 -4.15
C ASN A 272 22.23 -10.39 -3.37
N PRO A 273 22.92 -9.32 -2.91
CA PRO A 273 22.28 -8.30 -2.10
C PRO A 273 21.26 -7.47 -2.88
N LYS A 274 21.36 -7.39 -4.22
CA LYS A 274 20.46 -6.55 -5.03
C LYS A 274 19.07 -7.16 -5.19
N ILE A 275 18.98 -8.49 -5.25
CA ILE A 275 17.71 -9.22 -5.46
C ILE A 275 17.12 -9.70 -4.12
N ARG A 276 17.98 -10.00 -3.13
CA ARG A 276 17.57 -10.61 -1.86
C ARG A 276 17.99 -9.76 -0.64
N TYR A 277 17.94 -8.44 -0.76
CA TYR A 277 18.31 -7.51 0.30
C TYR A 277 17.61 -7.81 1.63
N GLU A 278 16.28 -7.94 1.61
CA GLU A 278 15.48 -8.17 2.83
C GLU A 278 15.84 -9.49 3.52
N VAL A 279 16.06 -10.55 2.74
CA VAL A 279 16.47 -11.86 3.26
C VAL A 279 17.88 -11.79 3.83
N SER A 280 18.80 -11.09 3.17
CA SER A 280 20.17 -10.89 3.66
C SER A 280 20.20 -10.16 5.00
N ASP A 281 19.50 -9.04 5.10
CA ASP A 281 19.43 -8.24 6.33
C ASP A 281 18.75 -9.01 7.46
N ALA A 282 17.65 -9.73 7.16
CA ALA A 282 16.98 -10.58 8.14
C ALA A 282 17.89 -11.71 8.65
N LEU A 283 18.61 -12.40 7.75
CA LEU A 283 19.52 -13.49 8.10
C LEU A 283 20.63 -13.00 9.04
N GLN A 284 21.22 -11.84 8.72
CA GLN A 284 22.24 -11.22 9.55
C GLN A 284 21.73 -10.89 10.95
N LYS A 285 20.56 -10.26 11.04
CA LYS A 285 19.94 -9.90 12.31
C LYS A 285 19.64 -11.13 13.14
N VAL A 286 19.07 -12.18 12.54
CA VAL A 286 18.77 -13.42 13.26
C VAL A 286 20.06 -14.09 13.75
N LEU A 287 21.06 -14.27 12.89
CA LEU A 287 22.30 -14.92 13.27
C LEU A 287 23.08 -14.14 14.33
N ARG A 288 23.23 -12.82 14.18
CA ARG A 288 23.99 -11.99 15.15
C ARG A 288 23.22 -11.70 16.43
N ILE A 289 21.97 -11.25 16.31
CA ILE A 289 21.20 -10.72 17.46
C ILE A 289 20.50 -11.85 18.22
N VAL A 290 19.87 -12.78 17.51
CA VAL A 290 19.05 -13.84 18.14
C VAL A 290 19.89 -15.07 18.48
N LYS A 291 20.76 -15.50 17.57
CA LYS A 291 21.58 -16.71 17.72
C LYS A 291 23.00 -16.43 18.24
N HIS A 292 23.37 -15.17 18.44
CA HIS A 292 24.66 -14.73 18.98
C HIS A 292 25.88 -15.27 18.20
N ARG A 293 25.79 -15.32 16.87
CA ARG A 293 26.88 -15.67 15.94
C ARG A 293 27.61 -14.40 15.51
N GLU A 294 28.61 -14.00 16.27
CA GLU A 294 29.31 -12.72 16.05
C GLU A 294 30.31 -12.77 14.89
N GLN A 295 30.91 -13.93 14.61
CA GLN A 295 31.83 -14.14 13.48
C GLN A 295 31.09 -14.40 12.16
N LEU A 296 30.16 -13.50 11.82
CA LEU A 296 29.40 -13.56 10.58
C LEU A 296 30.03 -12.66 9.51
N PHE A 297 30.46 -13.28 8.43
CA PHE A 297 30.97 -12.62 7.23
C PHE A 297 29.95 -12.73 6.10
N ILE A 298 29.86 -11.67 5.30
CA ILE A 298 28.96 -11.62 4.16
C ILE A 298 29.82 -11.40 2.94
N ALA A 299 29.81 -12.38 2.06
CA ALA A 299 30.35 -12.22 0.73
C ALA A 299 29.20 -11.92 -0.20
N THR A 300 29.21 -10.72 -0.75
CA THR A 300 28.42 -10.41 -1.94
C THR A 300 29.26 -10.79 -3.14
N TYR A 301 28.71 -11.53 -4.10
CA TYR A 301 29.42 -11.71 -5.37
C TYR A 301 29.23 -10.45 -6.24
N GLY A 302 30.34 -9.76 -6.50
CA GLY A 302 30.41 -8.57 -7.37
C GLY A 302 31.68 -7.76 -7.09
N LEU A 303 32.63 -7.76 -8.05
CA LEU A 303 33.84 -6.94 -7.98
C LEU A 303 33.57 -5.53 -8.52
N GLU A 304 34.25 -4.55 -7.92
CA GLU A 304 34.30 -3.16 -8.38
C GLU A 304 34.62 -3.11 -9.89
N GLY A 305 33.68 -2.63 -10.69
CA GLY A 305 33.86 -2.46 -12.15
C GLY A 305 33.41 -3.61 -13.06
N SER A 306 32.85 -4.71 -12.55
CA SER A 306 32.31 -5.76 -13.44
C SER A 306 30.98 -5.35 -14.11
N LEU A 307 30.89 -5.49 -15.45
CA LEU A 307 29.66 -5.36 -16.26
C LEU A 307 28.68 -6.55 -16.04
N PHE A 308 28.52 -6.98 -14.79
CA PHE A 308 27.67 -8.10 -14.37
C PHE A 308 26.30 -7.66 -13.83
N TYR A 309 26.05 -6.35 -13.75
CA TYR A 309 24.74 -5.74 -13.46
C TYR A 309 23.81 -5.77 -14.67
N SER A 310 23.69 -6.93 -15.31
CA SER A 310 22.81 -7.12 -16.45
C SER A 310 21.61 -7.95 -16.05
N ASP A 311 20.41 -7.41 -16.30
CA ASP A 311 19.15 -8.17 -16.24
C ASP A 311 19.17 -9.41 -17.17
N LYS A 312 20.19 -9.56 -18.04
CA LYS A 312 20.39 -10.71 -18.94
C LYS A 312 20.42 -12.06 -18.24
N LEU A 313 20.79 -12.11 -16.95
CA LEU A 313 20.83 -13.37 -16.21
C LEU A 313 19.70 -13.50 -15.17
N ALA A 314 18.80 -12.52 -15.05
CA ALA A 314 17.64 -12.63 -14.15
C ALA A 314 16.76 -13.84 -14.49
N ASP A 315 16.67 -14.18 -15.78
CA ASP A 315 15.94 -15.35 -16.28
C ASP A 315 16.71 -16.68 -16.12
N THR A 316 18.01 -16.61 -15.76
CA THR A 316 18.91 -17.76 -15.63
C THR A 316 19.44 -17.97 -14.21
N GLU A 317 19.28 -16.99 -13.32
CA GLU A 317 19.40 -17.24 -11.88
C GLU A 317 18.37 -18.32 -11.60
N ALA A 318 18.84 -19.47 -11.12
CA ALA A 318 17.95 -20.49 -10.62
C ALA A 318 17.02 -19.78 -9.63
N ILE A 319 15.75 -19.61 -10.02
CA ILE A 319 14.67 -19.64 -9.05
C ILE A 319 15.06 -20.85 -8.21
N TRP A 320 15.29 -20.62 -6.92
CA TRP A 320 15.48 -21.72 -5.99
C TRP A 320 14.21 -22.56 -6.14
N SER A 321 14.28 -23.56 -7.03
CA SER A 321 13.22 -24.50 -7.28
C SER A 321 13.30 -25.40 -6.08
N PHE A 322 12.53 -25.04 -5.06
CA PHE A 322 12.30 -25.88 -3.91
C PHE A 322 10.85 -26.32 -3.96
#